data_AF-A0A8T9BRY7-F1
#
_entry.id   AF-A0A8T9BRY7-F1
#
_cell.length_a   1.000
_cell.length_b   1.000
_cell.length_c   1.000
_cell.angle_alpha   90.00
_cell.angle_beta   90.00
_cell.angle_gamma   90.00
#
_symmetry.space_group_name_H-M   'P 1'
#
loop_
_entity.id
_entity.type
_entity.pdbx_description
1 polymer ?
#
loop_
_entity_poly.entity_id
_entity_poly.type
_entity_poly.pdbx_seq_one_letter_code
_entity_poly.pdbx_strand_id
1 'polypeptide(L)'
;MANPRFASTENTQTPLLADADLEDEPDQGSARSTPLSVLILHFMAIHFLLAFCEIILVAPLIKLFENSLCLSYYDFPANGVQEDLCKISDVQGPLATLRGWKSTFDTIPVLLVAVPIGRLGDSYGRRKILAFALVGVAASLCWIFTVC
;
A
#
# COMPACT_ATOMS: atom_id res chain seq x y z
N MET A 1 -27.35 66.77 -0.71
CA MET A 1 -25.91 66.80 -1.08
C MET A 1 -25.13 66.08 0.00
N ALA A 2 -24.18 65.24 -0.40
CA ALA A 2 -23.63 64.09 0.34
C ALA A 2 -22.79 64.41 1.59
N ASN A 3 -22.69 63.43 2.51
CA ASN A 3 -21.49 63.25 3.35
C ASN A 3 -21.37 61.80 3.89
N PRO A 4 -20.27 61.09 3.60
CA PRO A 4 -19.81 59.92 4.36
C PRO A 4 -18.50 60.21 5.11
N ARG A 5 -18.30 59.63 6.31
CA ARG A 5 -16.96 59.48 6.93
C ARG A 5 -16.83 58.12 7.66
N PHE A 6 -15.86 57.33 7.18
CA PHE A 6 -15.00 56.34 7.84
C PHE A 6 -14.49 56.81 9.23
N ALA A 7 -13.84 56.05 10.14
CA ALA A 7 -13.65 54.63 10.51
C ALA A 7 -12.43 54.60 11.50
N SER A 8 -12.41 53.64 12.44
CA SER A 8 -11.23 53.07 13.18
C SER A 8 -10.52 53.95 14.25
N THR A 9 -9.83 53.49 15.32
CA THR A 9 -9.72 52.29 16.20
C THR A 9 -8.78 52.69 17.38
N GLU A 10 -8.88 52.00 18.54
CA GLU A 10 -7.83 51.72 19.56
C GLU A 10 -7.43 52.73 20.67
N ASN A 11 -7.54 52.30 21.94
CA ASN A 11 -6.45 52.17 22.95
C ASN A 11 -6.97 52.26 24.42
N THR A 12 -6.59 51.31 25.31
CA THR A 12 -6.49 51.50 26.79
C THR A 12 -5.63 50.39 27.46
N GLN A 13 -4.40 50.75 27.88
CA GLN A 13 -3.61 50.38 29.11
C GLN A 13 -3.26 48.90 29.46
N THR A 14 -2.10 48.48 30.02
CA THR A 14 -0.71 48.96 30.35
C THR A 14 0.12 47.73 30.88
N PRO A 15 1.46 47.79 31.05
CA PRO A 15 2.43 46.68 31.08
C PRO A 15 2.84 46.18 32.48
N LEU A 16 3.44 44.98 32.59
CA LEU A 16 4.36 44.64 33.70
C LEU A 16 5.27 43.44 33.35
N LEU A 17 6.52 43.72 33.01
CA LEU A 17 7.61 42.73 33.00
C LEU A 17 7.86 42.28 34.44
N ALA A 18 7.65 40.99 34.72
CA ALA A 18 8.20 40.32 35.88
C ALA A 18 9.18 39.27 35.36
N ASP A 19 10.45 39.67 35.25
CA ASP A 19 11.56 38.74 35.26
C ASP A 19 11.49 37.92 36.55
N ALA A 20 11.26 36.63 36.39
CA ALA A 20 11.58 35.61 37.38
C ALA A 20 12.31 34.51 36.62
N ASP A 21 13.63 34.64 36.62
CA ASP A 21 14.58 33.58 36.32
C ASP A 21 14.16 32.28 37.03
N LEU A 22 13.78 31.29 36.23
CA LEU A 22 13.86 29.88 36.58
C LEU A 22 14.42 29.14 35.36
N GLU A 23 15.74 29.19 35.24
CA GLU A 23 16.49 28.14 34.57
C GLU A 23 16.41 26.85 35.42
N ASP A 24 15.74 25.82 34.89
CA ASP A 24 16.23 24.45 34.94
C ASP A 24 15.74 23.68 33.69
N GLU A 25 16.63 22.87 33.14
CA GLU A 25 16.67 22.35 31.77
C GLU A 25 15.99 20.96 31.68
N PRO A 26 16.05 20.26 30.54
CA PRO A 26 14.92 19.64 29.86
C PRO A 26 14.69 18.18 30.26
N ASP A 27 13.48 17.67 30.10
CA ASP A 27 13.18 16.37 29.45
C ASP A 27 11.70 16.03 29.64
N GLN A 28 10.99 15.86 28.52
CA GLN A 28 10.16 14.68 28.27
C GLN A 28 9.48 14.79 26.90
N GLY A 29 10.17 14.21 25.92
CA GLY A 29 9.53 13.48 24.83
C GLY A 29 8.42 14.20 24.06
N SER A 30 8.73 15.37 23.46
CA SER A 30 7.93 15.84 22.33
C SER A 30 8.02 14.76 21.25
N ALA A 31 6.95 13.95 21.15
CA ALA A 31 6.83 12.86 20.21
C ALA A 31 7.23 13.39 18.84
N ARG A 32 8.41 12.97 18.37
CA ARG A 32 8.99 13.41 17.11
C ARG A 32 8.05 12.90 16.01
N SER A 33 7.07 13.70 15.65
CA SER A 33 6.13 13.39 14.59
C SER A 33 6.97 13.30 13.33
N THR A 34 7.21 12.09 12.83
CA THR A 34 7.79 11.90 11.51
C THR A 34 7.01 12.78 10.54
N PRO A 35 7.67 13.65 9.76
CA PRO A 35 6.95 14.53 8.86
C PRO A 35 6.12 13.66 7.91
N LEU A 36 4.87 14.05 7.65
CA LEU A 36 3.93 13.33 6.77
C LEU A 36 4.61 12.92 5.45
N SER A 37 5.49 13.77 4.94
CA SER A 37 6.29 13.54 3.74
C SER A 37 7.14 12.26 3.82
N VAL A 38 7.80 12.00 4.95
CA VAL A 38 8.60 10.79 5.14
C VAL A 38 7.72 9.55 5.16
N LEU A 39 6.56 9.61 5.81
CA LEU A 39 5.60 8.49 5.82
C LEU A 39 5.09 8.18 4.41
N ILE A 40 4.68 9.19 3.64
CA ILE A 40 4.21 9.04 2.26
C ILE A 40 5.31 8.46 1.38
N LEU A 41 6.54 8.96 1.51
CA LEU A 41 7.69 8.45 0.76
C LEU A 41 7.92 6.95 1.02
N HIS A 42 7.84 6.50 2.27
CA HIS A 42 7.98 5.08 2.61
C HIS A 42 6.85 4.24 1.98
N PHE A 43 5.59 4.70 2.07
CA PHE A 43 4.47 3.99 1.42
C PHE A 43 4.64 3.90 -0.10
N MET A 44 5.04 4.99 -0.75
CA MET A 44 5.29 5.01 -2.19
C MET A 44 6.45 4.09 -2.58
N ALA A 45 7.54 4.11 -1.82
CA ALA A 45 8.68 3.24 -2.06
C ALA A 45 8.34 1.75 -1.90
N ILE A 46 7.61 1.39 -0.83
CA ILE A 46 7.15 0.02 -0.60
C ILE A 46 6.21 -0.43 -1.72
N HIS A 47 5.26 0.42 -2.11
CA HIS A 47 4.32 0.10 -3.20
C HIS A 47 5.05 -0.12 -4.52
N PHE A 48 6.04 0.73 -4.83
CA PHE A 48 6.88 0.59 -6.01
C PHE A 48 7.66 -0.74 -6.01
N LEU A 49 8.28 -1.10 -4.89
CA LEU A 49 9.02 -2.35 -4.76
C LEU A 49 8.11 -3.58 -4.95
N LEU A 50 6.92 -3.57 -4.34
CA LEU A 50 5.93 -4.64 -4.52
C LEU A 50 5.51 -4.77 -5.99
N ALA A 51 5.17 -3.66 -6.65
CA ALA A 51 4.79 -3.65 -8.06
C ALA A 51 5.94 -4.16 -8.96
N PHE A 52 7.17 -3.78 -8.65
CA PHE A 52 8.35 -4.24 -9.39
C PHE A 52 8.59 -5.75 -9.22
N CYS A 53 8.48 -6.27 -8.00
CA CYS A 53 8.58 -7.70 -7.73
C CYS A 53 7.53 -8.51 -8.50
N GLU A 54 6.28 -8.06 -8.50
CA GLU A 54 5.20 -8.71 -9.26
C GLU A 54 5.53 -8.81 -10.75
N ILE A 55 6.01 -7.73 -11.37
CA ILE A 55 6.37 -7.72 -12.79
C ILE A 55 7.47 -8.74 -13.10
N ILE A 56 8.48 -8.84 -12.23
CA ILE A 56 9.58 -9.81 -12.40
C ILE A 56 9.07 -11.24 -12.27
N LEU A 57 8.15 -11.51 -11.35
CA LEU A 57 7.64 -12.84 -11.04
C LEU A 57 6.70 -13.39 -12.13
N VAL A 58 6.05 -12.53 -12.92
CA VAL A 58 5.11 -12.96 -13.97
C VAL A 58 5.74 -13.91 -14.99
N ALA A 59 6.93 -13.59 -15.49
CA ALA A 59 7.60 -14.40 -16.52
C ALA A 59 7.98 -15.82 -16.03
N PRO A 60 8.70 -16.00 -14.90
CA PRO A 60 9.03 -17.34 -14.40
C PRO A 60 7.79 -18.13 -13.97
N LEU A 61 6.75 -17.49 -13.42
CA LEU A 61 5.50 -18.18 -13.08
C LEU A 61 4.82 -18.77 -14.32
N ILE A 62 4.74 -18.01 -15.42
CA ILE A 62 4.18 -18.51 -16.68
C ILE A 62 4.97 -19.72 -17.17
N LYS A 63 6.31 -19.65 -17.14
CA LYS A 63 7.17 -20.76 -17.55
C LYS A 63 7.02 -22.01 -16.70
N LEU A 64 6.88 -21.83 -15.39
CA LEU A 64 6.64 -22.93 -14.46
C LEU A 64 5.31 -23.63 -14.75
N PHE A 65 4.23 -22.86 -14.95
CA PHE A 65 2.92 -23.41 -15.28
C PHE A 65 2.90 -24.06 -16.67
N GLU A 66 3.55 -23.44 -17.66
CA GLU A 66 3.69 -23.99 -19.02
C GLU A 66 4.36 -25.38 -18.97
N ASN A 67 5.47 -25.50 -18.24
CA ASN A 67 6.19 -26.76 -18.10
C ASN A 67 5.35 -27.84 -17.40
N SER A 68 4.66 -27.48 -16.31
CA SER A 68 3.79 -28.40 -15.57
C SER A 68 2.65 -28.95 -16.43
N LEU A 69 1.94 -28.08 -17.15
CA LEU A 69 0.87 -28.49 -18.07
C LEU A 69 1.41 -29.33 -19.23
N CYS A 70 2.56 -28.97 -19.77
CA CYS A 70 3.18 -29.70 -20.87
C CYS A 70 3.58 -31.12 -20.46
N LEU A 71 4.19 -31.29 -19.29
CA LEU A 71 4.50 -32.62 -18.74
C LEU A 71 3.24 -33.45 -18.52
N SER A 72 2.16 -32.83 -18.02
CA SER A 72 0.88 -33.50 -17.85
C SER A 72 0.23 -33.88 -19.18
N TYR A 73 0.41 -33.11 -20.25
CA TYR A 73 -0.15 -33.40 -21.57
C TYR A 73 0.56 -34.58 -22.25
N TYR A 74 1.87 -34.73 -22.05
CA TYR A 74 2.70 -35.81 -22.61
C TYR A 74 2.93 -37.01 -21.67
N ASP A 75 2.17 -37.11 -20.56
CA ASP A 75 2.24 -38.21 -19.59
C ASP A 75 3.64 -38.44 -18.98
N PHE A 76 4.29 -37.36 -18.55
CA PHE A 76 5.59 -37.37 -17.83
C PHE A 76 6.69 -38.22 -18.51
N PRO A 77 7.13 -37.86 -19.72
CA PRO A 77 8.18 -38.61 -20.41
C PRO A 77 9.51 -38.54 -19.64
N ALA A 78 10.20 -39.68 -19.55
CA ALA A 78 11.44 -39.82 -18.77
C ALA A 78 12.59 -38.90 -19.21
N ASN A 79 12.60 -38.46 -20.47
CA ASN A 79 13.62 -37.57 -21.04
C ASN A 79 13.22 -36.08 -21.02
N GLY A 80 12.10 -35.74 -20.36
CA GLY A 80 11.49 -34.42 -20.45
C GLY A 80 10.84 -34.14 -21.82
N VAL A 81 10.25 -32.96 -21.96
CA VAL A 81 9.61 -32.49 -23.20
C VAL A 81 10.41 -31.31 -23.75
N GLN A 82 10.66 -31.28 -25.06
CA GLN A 82 11.28 -30.12 -25.72
C GLN A 82 10.33 -28.91 -25.66
N GLU A 83 10.86 -27.73 -25.37
CA GLU A 83 10.03 -26.51 -25.20
C GLU A 83 9.16 -26.18 -26.41
N ASP A 84 9.60 -26.50 -27.62
CA ASP A 84 8.85 -26.23 -28.85
C ASP A 84 7.53 -27.03 -28.94
N LEU A 85 7.49 -28.22 -28.31
CA LEU A 85 6.30 -29.07 -28.23
C LEU A 85 5.27 -28.57 -27.21
N CYS A 86 5.68 -27.66 -26.30
CA CYS A 86 4.83 -27.10 -25.26
C CYS A 86 4.03 -25.86 -25.72
N LYS A 87 4.35 -25.28 -26.89
CA LYS A 87 3.70 -24.07 -27.42
C LYS A 87 2.42 -24.34 -28.23
N ILE A 88 1.82 -25.52 -28.06
CA ILE A 88 0.56 -25.88 -28.73
C ILE A 88 -0.65 -25.20 -28.09
N SER A 89 -1.72 -25.01 -28.87
CA SER A 89 -2.97 -24.36 -28.40
C SER A 89 -3.59 -25.08 -27.21
N ASP A 90 -3.46 -26.41 -27.16
CA ASP A 90 -4.04 -27.25 -26.12
C ASP A 90 -3.38 -27.04 -24.75
N VAL A 91 -2.14 -26.54 -24.72
CA VAL A 91 -1.41 -26.16 -23.49
C VAL A 91 -1.61 -24.67 -23.18
N GLN A 92 -1.62 -23.80 -24.20
CA GLN A 92 -1.80 -22.36 -23.99
C GLN A 92 -3.22 -21.97 -23.53
N GLY A 93 -4.26 -22.67 -23.97
CA GLY A 93 -5.65 -22.40 -23.58
C GLY A 93 -5.85 -22.50 -22.06
N PRO A 94 -5.58 -23.66 -21.44
CA PRO A 94 -5.67 -23.83 -19.99
C PRO A 94 -4.73 -22.90 -19.21
N LEU A 95 -3.54 -22.60 -19.75
CA LEU A 95 -2.60 -21.64 -19.15
C LEU A 95 -3.17 -20.22 -19.10
N ALA A 96 -3.85 -19.78 -20.17
CA ALA A 96 -4.53 -18.49 -20.20
C ALA A 96 -5.68 -18.42 -19.19
N THR A 97 -6.47 -19.50 -19.07
CA THR A 97 -7.54 -19.61 -18.06
C THR A 97 -6.99 -19.54 -16.64
N LEU A 98 -5.93 -20.31 -16.34
CA LEU A 98 -5.30 -20.32 -15.01
C LEU A 98 -4.73 -18.94 -14.64
N ARG A 99 -4.09 -18.27 -15.60
CA ARG A 99 -3.61 -16.89 -15.43
C ARG A 99 -4.76 -15.90 -15.18
N GLY A 100 -5.87 -16.06 -15.90
CA GLY A 100 -7.07 -15.26 -15.69
C GLY A 100 -7.63 -15.44 -14.27
N TRP A 101 -7.70 -16.69 -13.79
CA TRP A 101 -8.11 -16.98 -12.42
C TRP A 101 -7.17 -16.37 -11.39
N LYS A 102 -5.85 -16.49 -11.56
CA LYS A 102 -4.88 -15.86 -10.65
C LYS A 102 -5.08 -14.34 -10.57
N SER A 103 -5.17 -13.66 -11.71
CA SER A 103 -5.41 -12.21 -11.72
C SER A 103 -6.72 -11.81 -11.04
N THR A 104 -7.76 -12.65 -11.19
CA THR A 104 -9.04 -12.45 -10.52
C THR A 104 -8.91 -12.59 -9.00
N PHE A 105 -8.23 -13.63 -8.52
CA PHE A 105 -7.99 -13.83 -7.08
C PHE A 105 -7.08 -12.77 -6.46
N ASP A 106 -6.16 -12.18 -7.23
CA ASP A 106 -5.35 -11.07 -6.75
C ASP A 106 -6.19 -9.77 -6.65
N THR A 107 -7.15 -9.56 -7.57
CA THR A 107 -7.96 -8.33 -7.64
C THR A 107 -9.17 -8.33 -6.72
N ILE A 108 -9.84 -9.47 -6.52
CA ILE A 108 -11.02 -9.62 -5.66
C ILE A 108 -10.80 -9.06 -4.23
N PRO A 109 -9.76 -9.47 -3.49
CA PRO A 109 -9.55 -8.99 -2.13
C PRO A 109 -9.25 -7.49 -2.11
N VAL A 110 -8.51 -6.98 -3.10
CA VAL A 110 -8.26 -5.54 -3.25
C VAL A 110 -9.57 -4.78 -3.44
N LEU A 111 -10.47 -5.26 -4.31
CA LEU A 111 -11.76 -4.63 -4.55
C LEU A 111 -12.67 -4.71 -3.31
N LEU A 112 -12.75 -5.87 -2.67
CA LEU A 112 -13.52 -6.09 -1.44
C LEU A 112 -13.08 -5.18 -0.30
N VAL A 113 -11.79 -4.85 -0.26
CA VAL A 113 -11.20 -3.97 0.74
C VAL A 113 -11.35 -2.50 0.37
N ALA A 114 -11.18 -2.15 -0.91
CA ALA A 114 -11.27 -0.78 -1.40
C ALA A 114 -12.68 -0.20 -1.27
N VAL A 115 -13.73 -1.00 -1.51
CA VAL A 115 -15.14 -0.56 -1.43
C VAL A 115 -15.57 -0.07 -0.03
N PRO A 116 -15.38 -0.85 1.06
CA PRO A 116 -15.70 -0.38 2.41
C PRO A 116 -14.77 0.73 2.87
N ILE A 117 -13.50 0.73 2.46
CA ILE A 117 -12.55 1.80 2.81
C ILE A 117 -12.87 3.12 2.14
N GLY A 118 -13.26 3.08 0.87
CA GLY A 118 -13.72 4.26 0.14
C GLY A 118 -14.94 4.88 0.82
N ARG A 119 -15.91 4.07 1.23
CA ARG A 119 -17.10 4.56 1.97
C ARG A 119 -16.78 5.06 3.39
N LEU A 120 -15.79 4.47 4.06
CA LEU A 120 -15.35 4.93 5.39
C LEU A 120 -14.46 6.17 5.35
N GLY A 121 -13.90 6.52 4.18
CA GLY A 121 -12.99 7.65 4.00
C GLY A 121 -13.62 9.00 4.33
N ASP A 122 -14.92 9.18 4.07
CA ASP A 122 -15.61 10.45 4.31
C ASP A 122 -15.83 10.78 5.79
N SER A 123 -15.70 9.80 6.69
CA SER A 123 -16.01 9.99 8.13
C SER A 123 -14.79 9.90 9.05
N TYR A 124 -13.63 9.46 8.56
CA TYR A 124 -12.53 9.09 9.43
C TYR A 124 -11.22 9.81 9.11
N GLY A 125 -10.91 10.77 9.96
CA GLY A 125 -9.61 11.44 10.00
C GLY A 125 -8.42 10.48 10.10
N ARG A 126 -7.23 11.05 9.85
CA ARG A 126 -5.85 10.51 9.76
C ARG A 126 -5.50 9.18 10.47
N ARG A 127 -6.18 8.80 11.55
CA ARG A 127 -6.00 7.54 12.30
C ARG A 127 -6.44 6.28 11.53
N LYS A 128 -7.42 6.35 10.63
CA LYS A 128 -7.93 5.14 9.97
C LYS A 128 -7.10 4.65 8.80
N ILE A 129 -6.47 5.56 8.06
CA ILE A 129 -5.47 5.19 7.05
C ILE A 129 -4.33 4.42 7.73
N LEU A 130 -3.89 4.88 8.92
CA LEU A 130 -2.90 4.17 9.72
C LEU A 130 -3.40 2.80 10.19
N ALA A 131 -4.65 2.69 10.65
CA ALA A 131 -5.24 1.42 11.05
C ALA A 131 -5.31 0.43 9.87
N PHE A 132 -5.62 0.92 8.67
CA PHE A 132 -5.74 0.07 7.50
C PHE A 132 -4.40 -0.43 6.97
N ALA A 133 -3.39 0.43 6.98
CA ALA A 133 -2.01 0.02 6.73
C ALA A 133 -1.53 -1.01 7.78
N LEU A 134 -1.88 -0.80 9.05
CA LEU A 134 -1.54 -1.73 10.14
C LEU A 134 -2.22 -3.10 9.94
N VAL A 135 -3.47 -3.14 9.48
CA VAL A 135 -4.17 -4.39 9.16
C VAL A 135 -3.48 -5.11 8.00
N GLY A 136 -3.05 -4.39 6.96
CA GLY A 136 -2.29 -4.99 5.85
C GLY A 136 -0.98 -5.62 6.32
N VAL A 137 -0.23 -4.93 7.18
CA VAL A 137 1.02 -5.45 7.78
C VAL A 137 0.75 -6.61 8.73
N ALA A 138 -0.31 -6.54 9.55
CA ALA A 138 -0.68 -7.62 10.46
C ALA A 138 -1.10 -8.87 9.69
N ALA A 139 -1.85 -8.72 8.60
CA ALA A 139 -2.24 -9.82 7.73
C ALA A 139 -1.05 -10.46 7.03
N SER A 140 -0.08 -9.65 6.57
CA SER A 140 1.15 -10.19 5.97
C SER A 140 1.99 -10.96 6.99
N LEU A 141 2.15 -10.44 8.21
CA LEU A 141 2.86 -11.12 9.29
C LEU A 141 2.15 -12.42 9.69
N CYS A 142 0.82 -12.39 9.80
CA CYS A 142 0.02 -13.55 10.15
C CYS A 142 0.14 -14.66 9.10
N TRP A 143 0.13 -14.28 7.81
CA TRP A 143 0.38 -15.22 6.72
C TRP A 143 1.78 -15.85 6.82
N ILE A 144 2.81 -15.03 7.04
CA ILE A 144 4.19 -15.51 7.21
C ILE A 144 4.28 -16.51 8.36
N PHE A 145 3.72 -16.21 9.53
CA PHE A 145 3.69 -17.12 10.69
C PHE A 145 2.84 -18.38 10.50
N THR A 146 1.91 -18.37 9.54
CA THR A 146 1.08 -19.55 9.24
C THR A 146 1.79 -20.47 8.26
N VAL A 147 2.58 -19.89 7.34
CA VAL A 147 3.30 -20.62 6.30
C VAL A 147 4.68 -21.12 6.77
N CYS A 148 5.35 -20.36 7.64
CA CYS A 148 6.62 -20.71 8.28
C CYS A 148 6.38 -21.34 9.66
#